data_AF-A0A382RVV6-F1
#
_entry.id   AF-A0A382RVV6-F1
#
_cell.length_a   1.000
_cell.length_b   1.000
_cell.length_c   1.000
_cell.angle_alpha   90.00
_cell.angle_beta   90.00
_cell.angle_gamma   90.00
#
_symmetry.space_group_name_H-M   'P 1'
#
loop_
_entity.id
_entity.type
_entity.pdbx_description
1 polymer ?
#
loop_
_entity_poly.entity_id
_entity_poly.type
_entity_poly.pdbx_seq_one_letter_code
_entity_poly.pdbx_strand_id
1 'polypeptide(L)'
;PEGAELGYHLCYGDSGHKHFIEPDDMSKLVIVANRLTSDLSRNINWLHMPVPRERHDAAYYRPLKDLRLAADTEIYLGLIHATDGASGAARRIDVAQEFLTEFGIATECGLGRRDPESIPDLLALHAQVADSQD
;
A
#
# COMPACT_ATOMS: atom_id res chain seq x y z
N PRO A 1 13.24 17.34 11.57
CA PRO A 1 13.09 17.69 13.02
C PRO A 1 12.61 16.46 13.79
N GLU A 2 13.10 16.19 15.01
CA GLU A 2 12.84 14.94 15.74
C GLU A 2 11.35 14.63 15.98
N GLY A 3 10.52 15.65 16.19
CA GLY A 3 9.07 15.48 16.36
C GLY A 3 8.24 15.40 15.07
N ALA A 4 8.88 15.47 13.89
CA ALA A 4 8.18 15.30 12.61
C ALA A 4 8.31 13.85 12.13
N GLU A 5 7.19 13.21 11.79
CA GLU A 5 7.19 11.88 11.21
C GLU A 5 7.85 11.88 9.83
N LEU A 6 8.53 10.78 9.52
CA LEU A 6 9.08 10.48 8.20
C LEU A 6 8.38 9.27 7.63
N GLY A 7 7.85 9.38 6.42
CA GLY A 7 7.35 8.22 5.71
C GLY A 7 7.60 8.26 4.22
N TYR A 8 7.47 7.08 3.61
CA TYR A 8 7.74 6.86 2.20
C TYR A 8 6.53 6.28 1.50
N HIS A 9 6.08 6.94 0.43
CA HIS A 9 5.22 6.33 -0.57
C HIS A 9 6.09 5.69 -1.64
N LEU A 10 6.04 4.35 -1.74
CA LEU A 10 6.65 3.65 -2.85
C LEU A 10 5.66 3.61 -4.02
N CYS A 11 6.15 3.67 -5.24
CA CYS A 11 5.33 3.63 -6.43
C CYS A 11 6.06 2.88 -7.54
N TYR A 12 5.32 2.23 -8.44
CA TYR A 12 5.88 1.66 -9.67
C TYR A 12 6.06 2.69 -10.79
N GLY A 13 5.78 3.96 -10.50
CA GLY A 13 5.70 5.03 -11.48
C GLY A 13 4.40 4.93 -12.29
N ASP A 14 3.99 6.06 -12.85
CA ASP A 14 2.88 6.14 -13.80
C ASP A 14 3.37 6.72 -15.12
N SER A 15 3.08 6.01 -16.21
CA SER A 15 3.31 6.48 -17.58
C SER A 15 1.98 6.47 -18.33
N GLY A 16 1.24 7.57 -18.25
CA GLY A 16 -0.01 7.74 -18.99
C GLY A 16 -1.15 6.82 -18.52
N HIS A 17 -1.37 6.73 -17.21
CA HIS A 17 -2.41 5.88 -16.58
C HIS A 17 -2.18 4.38 -16.69
N LYS A 18 -0.93 3.96 -16.93
CA LYS A 18 -0.48 2.56 -16.88
C LYS A 18 0.89 2.51 -16.18
N HIS A 19 1.13 1.44 -15.42
CA HIS A 19 2.46 1.16 -14.90
C HIS A 19 3.43 0.87 -16.05
N PHE A 20 4.66 1.39 -15.97
CA PHE A 20 5.69 1.20 -17.00
C PHE A 20 6.04 -0.30 -17.15
N ILE A 21 5.97 -1.05 -16.05
CA ILE A 21 6.02 -2.52 -15.97
C ILE A 21 5.14 -2.90 -14.77
N GLU A 22 4.16 -3.78 -14.98
CA GLU A 22 3.42 -4.41 -13.87
C GLU A 22 4.37 -5.38 -13.16
N PRO A 23 4.68 -5.18 -11.87
CA PRO A 23 5.64 -6.01 -11.16
C PRO A 23 5.03 -7.37 -10.84
N ASP A 24 5.77 -8.44 -11.14
CA ASP A 24 5.30 -9.82 -10.90
C ASP A 24 4.92 -10.07 -9.43
N ASP A 25 5.64 -9.44 -8.49
CA ASP A 25 5.40 -9.51 -7.06
C ASP A 25 5.90 -8.25 -6.31
N MET A 26 5.76 -8.25 -4.98
CA MET A 26 6.22 -7.15 -4.12
C MET A 26 7.73 -7.15 -3.83
N SER A 27 8.54 -8.03 -4.43
CA SER A 27 9.97 -8.19 -4.09
C SER A 27 10.77 -6.89 -4.22
N LYS A 28 10.51 -6.10 -5.27
CA LYS A 28 11.19 -4.81 -5.47
C LYS A 28 10.83 -3.79 -4.38
N LEU A 29 9.58 -3.77 -3.94
CA LEU A 29 9.14 -2.88 -2.85
C LEU A 29 9.83 -3.27 -1.54
N VAL A 30 9.89 -4.57 -1.25
CA VAL A 30 10.54 -5.11 -0.03
C VAL A 30 12.03 -4.82 -0.04
N ILE A 31 12.71 -4.94 -1.18
CA ILE A 31 14.13 -4.57 -1.32
C ILE A 31 14.34 -3.09 -0.98
N VAL A 32 13.53 -2.20 -1.56
CA VAL A 32 13.65 -0.76 -1.32
C VAL A 32 13.35 -0.42 0.13
N ALA A 33 12.25 -0.94 0.69
CA ALA A 33 11.86 -0.72 2.08
C ALA A 33 12.98 -1.13 3.05
N ASN A 34 13.49 -2.36 2.90
CA ASN A 34 14.58 -2.87 3.73
C ASN A 34 15.85 -2.03 3.61
N ARG A 35 16.17 -1.53 2.41
CA ARG A 35 17.35 -0.69 2.18
C ARG A 35 17.20 0.69 2.81
N LEU A 36 16.02 1.29 2.71
CA LEU A 36 15.72 2.56 3.39
C LEU A 36 15.87 2.39 4.90
N THR A 37 15.31 1.31 5.47
CA THR A 37 15.43 1.03 6.91
C THR A 37 16.88 0.80 7.35
N SER A 38 17.72 0.15 6.54
CA SER A 38 19.12 -0.12 6.92
C SER A 38 20.05 1.09 6.80
N ASP A 39 19.77 2.02 5.88
CA ASP A 39 20.70 3.08 5.51
C ASP A 39 20.39 4.42 6.17
N LEU A 40 19.14 4.64 6.58
CA LEU A 40 18.74 5.89 7.20
C LEU A 40 19.15 5.93 8.67
N SER A 41 19.67 7.08 9.12
CA SER A 41 19.98 7.33 10.52
C SER A 41 18.75 7.65 11.38
N ARG A 42 17.56 7.67 10.77
CA ARG A 42 16.30 8.06 11.39
C ARG A 42 15.22 7.03 11.07
N ASN A 43 14.36 6.76 12.05
CA ASN A 43 13.23 5.85 11.90
C ASN A 43 12.28 6.32 10.80
N ILE A 44 11.78 5.36 10.04
CA ILE A 44 10.64 5.53 9.14
C ILE A 44 9.40 5.23 9.98
N ASN A 45 8.53 6.22 10.17
CA ASN A 45 7.30 6.08 10.94
C ASN A 45 6.24 5.31 10.15
N TRP A 46 6.13 5.57 8.84
CA TRP A 46 5.19 4.85 8.00
C TRP A 46 5.73 4.61 6.59
N LEU A 47 5.29 3.51 5.98
CA LEU A 47 5.61 3.18 4.60
C LEU A 47 4.36 2.72 3.86
N HIS A 48 4.11 3.33 2.72
CA HIS A 48 3.02 2.97 1.83
C HIS A 48 3.52 2.15 0.63
N MET A 49 2.82 1.05 0.34
CA MET A 49 3.10 0.15 -0.78
C MET A 49 1.88 0.02 -1.72
N PRO A 50 2.04 0.21 -3.04
CA PRO A 50 0.96 0.12 -4.01
C PRO A 50 0.60 -1.35 -4.28
N VAL A 51 -0.68 -1.60 -4.49
CA VAL A 51 -1.18 -2.91 -4.89
C VAL A 51 -2.11 -2.72 -6.10
N PRO A 52 -1.72 -3.22 -7.30
CA PRO A 52 -2.58 -3.18 -8.47
C PRO A 52 -3.89 -3.90 -8.22
N ARG A 53 -4.98 -3.36 -8.77
CA ARG A 53 -6.35 -3.87 -8.55
C ARG A 53 -6.49 -5.38 -8.72
N GLU A 54 -5.83 -5.91 -9.76
CA GLU A 54 -5.93 -7.33 -10.14
C GLU A 54 -5.09 -8.27 -9.26
N ARG A 55 -4.25 -7.74 -8.36
CA ARG A 55 -3.40 -8.57 -7.48
C ARG A 55 -4.18 -9.02 -6.26
N HIS A 56 -4.85 -10.16 -6.41
CA HIS A 56 -5.52 -10.90 -5.33
C HIS A 56 -4.98 -12.34 -5.25
N ASP A 57 -3.71 -12.51 -5.62
CA ASP A 57 -3.01 -13.79 -5.65
C ASP A 57 -1.89 -13.81 -4.60
N ALA A 58 -1.77 -14.94 -3.89
CA ALA A 58 -0.79 -15.12 -2.82
C ALA A 58 0.68 -14.97 -3.28
N ALA A 59 0.97 -15.25 -4.56
CA ALA A 59 2.33 -15.16 -5.10
C ALA A 59 2.84 -13.71 -5.10
N TYR A 60 1.97 -12.75 -5.42
CA TYR A 60 2.29 -11.33 -5.40
C TYR A 60 2.72 -10.83 -4.01
N TYR A 61 2.01 -11.25 -2.96
CA TYR A 61 2.22 -10.80 -1.57
C TYR A 61 3.32 -11.57 -0.83
N ARG A 62 3.68 -12.78 -1.29
CA ARG A 62 4.68 -13.63 -0.64
C ARG A 62 5.96 -12.93 -0.19
N PRO A 63 6.54 -11.99 -0.96
CA PRO A 63 7.76 -11.28 -0.54
C PRO A 63 7.62 -10.45 0.74
N LEU A 64 6.40 -10.09 1.19
CA LEU A 64 6.19 -9.34 2.42
C LEU A 64 6.77 -10.04 3.66
N LYS A 65 6.92 -11.38 3.62
CA LYS A 65 7.57 -12.17 4.68
C LYS A 65 9.04 -11.79 4.90
N ASP A 66 9.67 -11.14 3.94
CA ASP A 66 11.07 -10.71 4.01
C ASP A 66 11.22 -9.23 4.43
N LEU A 67 10.12 -8.56 4.85
CA LEU A 67 10.19 -7.21 5.39
C LEU A 67 10.97 -7.18 6.71
N ARG A 68 11.88 -6.20 6.81
CA ARG A 68 12.76 -5.96 7.95
C ARG A 68 12.67 -4.49 8.31
N LEU A 69 11.57 -4.15 8.97
CA LEU A 69 11.25 -2.79 9.40
C LEU A 69 11.54 -2.62 10.89
N ALA A 70 11.58 -1.38 11.36
CA ALA A 70 11.57 -1.13 12.79
C ALA A 70 10.20 -1.54 13.36
N ALA A 71 10.16 -1.92 14.64
CA ALA A 71 8.94 -2.43 15.26
C ALA A 71 7.80 -1.38 15.31
N ASP A 72 8.15 -0.10 15.24
CA ASP A 72 7.25 1.06 15.24
C ASP A 72 6.94 1.58 13.83
N THR A 73 7.42 0.95 12.77
CA THR A 73 7.08 1.34 11.39
C THR A 73 5.72 0.80 10.99
N GLU A 74 4.77 1.69 10.74
CA GLU A 74 3.45 1.34 10.21
C GLU A 74 3.50 1.06 8.70
N ILE A 75 2.82 0.01 8.26
CA ILE A 75 2.68 -0.30 6.83
C ILE A 75 1.28 0.02 6.37
N TYR A 76 1.18 0.72 5.24
CA TYR A 76 -0.09 1.01 4.57
C TYR A 76 -0.10 0.36 3.18
N LEU A 77 -1.05 -0.55 2.94
CA LEU A 77 -1.21 -1.21 1.65
C LEU A 77 -2.27 -0.50 0.80
N GLY A 78 -1.95 -0.24 -0.47
CA GLY A 78 -2.82 0.41 -1.44
C GLY A 78 -3.96 -0.48 -1.96
N LEU A 79 -4.85 -0.93 -1.09
CA LEU A 79 -5.87 -1.95 -1.37
C LEU A 79 -7.21 -1.39 -1.87
N ILE A 80 -7.41 -0.07 -1.82
CA ILE A 80 -8.68 0.59 -2.16
C ILE A 80 -8.72 1.05 -3.61
N HIS A 81 -9.69 0.50 -4.35
CA HIS A 81 -9.91 0.77 -5.77
C HIS A 81 -11.40 1.07 -6.02
N ALA A 82 -11.70 2.25 -6.56
CA ALA A 82 -13.09 2.67 -6.82
C ALA A 82 -13.87 1.68 -7.72
N THR A 83 -13.17 1.05 -8.67
CA THR A 83 -13.80 0.23 -9.72
C THR A 83 -14.25 -1.16 -9.26
N ASP A 84 -13.78 -1.65 -8.11
CA ASP A 84 -14.18 -2.95 -7.57
C ASP A 84 -14.70 -2.90 -6.11
N GLY A 85 -14.69 -1.70 -5.52
CA GLY A 85 -15.38 -1.40 -4.27
C GLY A 85 -14.91 -2.22 -3.07
N ALA A 86 -15.76 -2.32 -2.06
CA ALA A 86 -15.43 -3.00 -0.82
C ALA A 86 -15.16 -4.50 -1.03
N SER A 87 -15.86 -5.13 -1.98
CA SER A 87 -15.66 -6.55 -2.31
C SER A 87 -14.28 -6.85 -2.90
N GLY A 88 -13.77 -5.93 -3.73
CA GLY A 88 -12.39 -6.02 -4.20
C GLY A 88 -11.41 -5.84 -3.05
N ALA A 89 -11.62 -4.80 -2.24
CA ALA A 89 -10.73 -4.49 -1.13
C ALA A 89 -10.61 -5.66 -0.16
N ALA A 90 -11.74 -6.27 0.23
CA ALA A 90 -11.77 -7.45 1.08
C ALA A 90 -10.91 -8.60 0.53
N ARG A 91 -11.05 -8.95 -0.76
CA ARG A 91 -10.23 -10.01 -1.38
C ARG A 91 -8.73 -9.75 -1.28
N ARG A 92 -8.31 -8.48 -1.40
CA ARG A 92 -6.89 -8.11 -1.27
C ARG A 92 -6.41 -8.10 0.17
N ILE A 93 -7.26 -7.67 1.10
CA ILE A 93 -6.99 -7.68 2.54
C ILE A 93 -6.80 -9.12 3.00
N ASP A 94 -7.72 -10.03 2.66
CA ASP A 94 -7.68 -11.44 3.04
C ASP A 94 -6.35 -12.08 2.65
N VAL A 95 -5.90 -11.86 1.42
CA VAL A 95 -4.63 -12.40 0.92
C VAL A 95 -3.43 -11.72 1.61
N ALA A 96 -3.47 -10.40 1.81
CA ALA A 96 -2.38 -9.68 2.48
C ALA A 96 -2.17 -10.16 3.93
N GLN A 97 -3.25 -10.46 4.64
CA GLN A 97 -3.22 -10.98 6.02
C GLN A 97 -2.52 -12.33 6.16
N GLU A 98 -2.38 -13.11 5.08
CA GLU A 98 -1.56 -14.34 5.09
C GLU A 98 -0.05 -14.07 5.21
N PHE A 99 0.40 -12.84 4.94
CA PHE A 99 1.81 -12.47 4.85
C PHE A 99 2.21 -11.31 5.78
N LEU A 100 1.26 -10.50 6.24
CA LEU A 100 1.51 -9.39 7.14
C LEU A 100 0.37 -9.26 8.16
N THR A 101 0.69 -9.35 9.46
CA THR A 101 -0.30 -9.41 10.54
C THR A 101 -0.96 -8.07 10.82
N GLU A 102 -0.23 -6.96 10.69
CA GLU A 102 -0.69 -5.62 11.01
C GLU A 102 -0.35 -4.67 9.86
N PHE A 103 -1.37 -4.02 9.30
CA PHE A 103 -1.22 -2.99 8.28
C PHE A 103 -2.47 -2.11 8.21
N GLY A 104 -2.28 -0.85 7.83
CA GLY A 104 -3.35 0.05 7.41
C GLY A 104 -3.68 -0.12 5.93
N ILE A 105 -4.83 0.40 5.53
CA ILE A 105 -5.29 0.43 4.14
C ILE A 105 -5.18 1.82 3.54
N ALA A 106 -4.99 1.89 2.23
CA ALA A 106 -4.91 3.13 1.47
C ALA A 106 -5.42 2.93 0.05
N THR A 107 -5.55 4.02 -0.71
CA THR A 107 -5.59 3.94 -2.18
C THR A 107 -4.23 3.52 -2.72
N GLU A 108 -4.20 2.95 -3.93
CA GLU A 108 -2.95 2.52 -4.59
C GLU A 108 -1.93 3.67 -4.76
N CYS A 109 -2.40 4.88 -5.02
CA CYS A 109 -1.57 6.07 -5.22
C CYS A 109 -2.36 7.33 -4.81
N GLY A 110 -1.74 8.51 -4.96
CA GLY A 110 -2.37 9.79 -4.69
C GLY A 110 -3.55 10.13 -5.61
N LEU A 111 -4.38 11.06 -5.17
CA LEU A 111 -5.63 11.43 -5.84
C LEU A 111 -5.50 12.60 -6.83
N GLY A 112 -4.30 13.18 -6.96
CA GLY A 112 -4.07 14.45 -7.68
C GLY A 112 -4.38 14.46 -9.19
N ARG A 113 -4.69 13.30 -9.78
CA ARG A 113 -5.07 13.16 -11.21
C ARG A 113 -6.47 12.60 -11.41
N ARG A 114 -7.24 12.43 -10.33
CA ARG A 114 -8.63 11.98 -10.41
C ARG A 114 -9.54 13.16 -10.70
N ASP A 115 -10.69 12.85 -11.31
CA ASP A 115 -11.80 13.78 -11.37
C ASP A 115 -12.22 14.15 -9.92
N PRO A 116 -12.21 15.45 -9.54
CA PRO A 116 -12.63 15.89 -8.22
C PRO A 116 -14.01 15.38 -7.80
N GLU A 117 -14.95 15.21 -8.74
CA GLU A 117 -16.29 14.72 -8.45
C GLU A 117 -16.30 13.24 -8.00
N SER A 118 -15.26 12.47 -8.37
CA SER A 118 -15.12 11.06 -7.97
C SER A 118 -14.48 10.84 -6.59
N ILE A 119 -13.89 11.89 -6.01
CA ILE A 119 -13.12 11.77 -4.75
C ILE A 119 -14.03 11.49 -3.53
N PRO A 120 -15.19 12.13 -3.35
CA PRO A 120 -16.06 11.86 -2.20
C PRO A 120 -16.46 10.38 -2.08
N ASP A 121 -16.88 9.75 -3.18
CA ASP A 121 -17.28 8.35 -3.18
C ASP A 121 -16.10 7.40 -2.88
N LEU A 122 -14.90 7.75 -3.36
CA LEU A 122 -13.68 7.00 -3.04
C LEU A 122 -13.30 7.10 -1.55
N LEU A 123 -13.46 8.28 -0.94
CA LEU A 123 -13.21 8.46 0.48
C LEU A 123 -14.27 7.75 1.34
N ALA A 124 -15.53 7.76 0.91
CA ALA A 124 -16.61 7.02 1.56
C ALA A 124 -16.34 5.50 1.52
N LEU A 125 -15.89 4.98 0.37
CA LEU A 125 -15.45 3.59 0.24
C LEU A 125 -14.27 3.29 1.17
N HIS A 126 -13.29 4.18 1.25
CA HIS A 126 -12.13 3.99 2.12
C HIS A 126 -12.54 3.91 3.59
N ALA A 127 -13.42 4.79 4.06
CA ALA A 127 -13.95 4.76 5.41
C ALA A 127 -14.75 3.47 5.67
N GLN A 128 -15.62 3.09 4.74
CA GLN A 128 -16.40 1.85 4.83
C GLN A 128 -15.51 0.61 5.02
N VAL A 129 -14.41 0.50 4.27
CA VAL A 129 -13.51 -0.65 4.38
C VAL A 129 -12.70 -0.59 5.66
N ALA A 130 -12.27 0.60 6.10
CA ALA A 130 -11.52 0.77 7.35
C ALA A 130 -12.37 0.36 8.57
N ASP A 131 -13.61 0.84 8.64
CA ASP A 131 -14.55 0.53 9.73
C ASP A 131 -14.91 -0.96 9.80
N SER A 132 -14.68 -1.73 8.73
CA SER A 132 -14.94 -3.17 8.70
C SER A 132 -13.74 -4.03 9.13
N GLN A 133 -12.60 -3.43 9.45
CA GLN A 133 -11.39 -4.12 9.93
C GLN A 133 -11.25 -4.10 11.47
N ASP A 134 -12.07 -3.31 12.16
CA ASP A 134 -12.16 -3.24 13.63
C ASP A 134 -13.08 -4.32 14.22
#